data_AF-A0A522CUU5-F1
#
_entry.id   AF-A0A522CUU5-F1
#
_cell.length_a   1.000
_cell.length_b   1.000
_cell.length_c   1.000
_cell.angle_alpha   90.00
_cell.angle_beta   90.00
_cell.angle_gamma   90.00
#
_symmetry.space_group_name_H-M   'P 1'
#
loop_
_entity.id
_entity.type
_entity.pdbx_description
1 polymer ?
#
loop_
_entity_poly.entity_id
_entity_poly.type
_entity_poly.pdbx_seq_one_letter_code
_entity_poly.pdbx_strand_id
1 'polypeptide(L)' 'MQVYGVGKVSPKGQIVIPADLRAELGINTGDQLVIAKSKSGEGIVLLKVQVLNRLLSGTRYNID' A
#
# COMPACT_ATOMS: atom_id res chain seq x y z
N MET A 1 14.01 7.62 -1.37
CA MET A 1 13.23 6.73 -0.47
C MET A 1 13.27 7.36 0.91
N GLN A 2 12.11 7.67 1.50
CA GLN A 2 12.03 8.20 2.86
C GLN A 2 11.66 7.06 3.81
N VAL A 3 12.36 6.95 4.94
CA VAL A 3 12.17 5.89 5.94
C VAL A 3 11.42 6.47 7.13
N TYR A 4 10.28 5.88 7.47
CA TYR A 4 9.41 6.30 8.58
C TYR A 4 9.61 5.47 9.86
N GLY A 5 10.48 4.46 9.82
CA GLY A 5 10.83 3.61 10.95
C GLY A 5 10.90 2.13 10.59
N VAL A 6 11.10 1.30 11.61
CA VAL A 6 11.11 -0.16 11.51
C VAL A 6 9.98 -0.71 12.38
N GLY A 7 9.09 -1.50 11.77
CA GLY A 7 7.99 -2.15 12.45
C GLY A 7 8.23 -3.65 12.62
N LYS A 8 7.66 -4.24 13.67
CA LYS A 8 7.57 -5.70 13.81
C LYS A 8 6.21 -6.18 13.34
N VAL A 9 6.18 -7.40 12.80
CA VAL A 9 4.92 -8.11 12.57
C VAL A 9 4.40 -8.56 13.94
N SER A 10 3.18 -8.19 14.25
CA SER A 10 2.51 -8.61 15.50
C SER A 10 2.18 -10.12 15.47
N PRO A 11 1.83 -10.73 16.61
CA PRO A 11 1.40 -12.13 16.65
C PRO A 11 0.19 -12.45 15.75
N LYS A 12 -0.59 -11.44 15.37
CA LYS A 12 -1.73 -11.56 14.45
C LYS A 12 -1.36 -11.34 12.98
N GLY A 13 -0.08 -11.20 12.65
CA GLY A 13 0.38 -10.93 11.28
C GLY A 13 0.20 -9.48 10.83
N GLN A 14 -0.19 -8.57 11.72
CA GLN A 14 -0.41 -7.15 11.37
C GLN A 14 0.88 -6.34 11.53
N ILE A 15 1.03 -5.31 10.70
CA ILE A 15 2.05 -4.26 10.84
C ILE A 15 1.38 -2.92 11.14
N VAL A 16 2.08 -2.07 11.90
CA VAL A 16 1.62 -0.71 12.20
C VAL A 16 2.16 0.24 11.14
N ILE A 17 1.27 1.07 10.58
CA ILE A 17 1.68 2.19 9.71
C ILE A 17 1.99 3.39 10.62
N PRO A 18 3.22 3.94 10.60
CA PRO A 18 3.60 5.09 11.42
C PRO A 18 2.62 6.26 11.28
N ALA A 19 2.36 6.98 12.37
CA ALA A 19 1.34 8.04 12.42
C ALA A 19 1.60 9.14 11.38
N ASP A 20 2.85 9.58 11.24
CA ASP A 20 3.24 10.63 10.30
C ASP A 20 3.00 10.19 8.85
N LEU A 21 3.33 8.93 8.52
CA LEU A 21 3.08 8.36 7.19
C LEU A 21 1.57 8.25 6.90
N ARG A 22 0.77 7.90 7.91
CA ARG A 22 -0.70 7.90 7.76
C ARG A 22 -1.24 9.29 7.49
N ALA A 23 -0.75 10.30 8.21
CA ALA A 23 -1.16 11.68 8.01
C ALA A 23 -0.80 12.19 6.60
N GLU A 24 0.44 11.94 6.15
CA GLU A 24 0.91 12.35 4.83
C GLU A 24 0.12 11.68 3.68
N LEU A 25 -0.18 10.39 3.80
CA LEU A 25 -0.91 9.62 2.77
C LEU A 25 -2.44 9.68 2.94
N GLY A 26 -2.92 10.40 3.96
CA GLY A 26 -4.33 10.48 4.35
C GLY A 26 -4.98 9.11 4.57
N ILE A 27 -4.26 8.17 5.19
CA ILE A 27 -4.75 6.82 5.50
C ILE A 27 -5.50 6.84 6.82
N ASN A 28 -6.80 6.55 6.75
CA ASN A 28 -7.71 6.59 7.89
C ASN A 28 -8.16 5.18 8.31
N THR A 29 -8.69 5.08 9.54
CA THR A 29 -9.35 3.85 9.99
C THR A 29 -10.50 3.50 9.06
N GLY A 30 -10.54 2.25 8.60
CA GLY A 30 -11.54 1.75 7.66
C GLY A 30 -11.13 1.85 6.20
N ASP A 31 -10.05 2.57 5.87
CA ASP A 31 -9.52 2.61 4.51
C ASP A 31 -9.09 1.21 4.06
N GLN A 32 -9.45 0.84 2.83
CA GLN A 32 -8.97 -0.37 2.20
C GLN A 32 -7.68 -0.09 1.42
N LEU A 33 -6.67 -0.92 1.68
CA LEU A 33 -5.41 -0.92 0.96
C LEU A 33 -5.26 -2.23 0.18
N VAL A 34 -4.77 -2.13 -1.05
CA VAL A 34 -4.29 -3.26 -1.84
C VAL A 34 -2.95 -3.68 -1.27
N ILE A 35 -2.79 -4.98 -1.03
CA ILE A 35 -1.55 -5.61 -0.58
C ILE A 35 -1.04 -6.51 -1.70
N ALA A 36 0.16 -6.23 -2.21
CA ALA A 36 0.75 -6.98 -3.31
C ALA A 36 2.22 -7.31 -3.03
N LYS A 37 2.76 -8.33 -3.70
CA LYS A 37 4.20 -8.60 -3.72
C LYS A 37 4.88 -7.57 -4.62
N SER A 38 6.00 -7.00 -4.18
CA SER A 38 6.85 -6.16 -5.03
C SER A 38 7.40 -6.94 -6.22
N LYS A 39 7.78 -6.23 -7.30
CA LYS A 39 8.35 -6.86 -8.50
C LYS A 39 9.64 -7.65 -8.24
N SER A 40 10.51 -7.17 -7.33
CA SER A 40 11.72 -7.92 -6.94
C SER A 40 11.41 -9.15 -6.11
N GLY A 41 10.21 -9.21 -5.53
CA GLY A 41 9.78 -10.30 -4.67
C GLY A 41 10.32 -10.23 -3.23
N GLU A 42 11.12 -9.21 -2.91
CA GLU A 42 11.80 -9.05 -1.62
C GLU A 42 11.00 -8.23 -0.60
N GLY A 43 9.80 -7.82 -0.97
CA GLY A 43 8.95 -7.01 -0.10
C GLY A 43 7.50 -6.95 -0.56
N ILE A 44 6.71 -6.25 0.24
CA ILE A 44 5.30 -5.97 -0.06
C ILE A 44 5.12 -4.51 -0.50
N VAL A 45 4.07 -4.28 -1.28
CA VAL A 45 3.61 -2.97 -1.70
C VAL A 45 2.20 -2.77 -1.16
N LEU A 46 1.97 -1.61 -0.56
CA LEU A 46 0.66 -1.17 -0.07
C LEU A 46 0.20 0.04 -0.89
N LEU A 47 -1.04 -0.01 -1.40
CA LEU A 47 -1.60 1.02 -2.28
C LEU A 47 -3.03 1.31 -1.84
N LYS A 48 -3.50 2.57 -1.86
CA LYS A 48 -4.94 2.83 -1.72
C LYS A 48 -5.66 2.28 -2.96
N VAL A 49 -6.83 1.65 -2.80
CA VAL A 49 -7.60 1.06 -3.91
C VAL A 49 -7.85 2.06 -5.04
N GLN A 50 -8.16 3.31 -4.70
CA GLN A 50 -8.33 4.40 -5.67
C GLN A 50 -7.09 4.69 -6.53
N VAL A 51 -5.88 4.44 -6.01
CA VAL A 51 -4.64 4.58 -6.77
C VAL A 51 -4.49 3.42 -7.75
N LEU A 52 -4.81 2.19 -7.33
CA LEU A 52 -4.80 1.03 -8.21
C LEU A 52 -5.72 1.26 -9.42
N ASN A 53 -6.94 1.75 -9.20
CA ASN A 53 -7.88 2.03 -10.30
C ASN A 53 -7.29 3.01 -11.32
N ARG A 54 -6.59 4.06 -10.87
CA ARG A 54 -5.91 5.00 -11.77
C ARG A 54 -4.76 4.38 -12.55
N LEU A 55 -3.99 3.51 -11.90
CA LEU A 55 -2.89 2.79 -12.55
C LEU A 55 -3.42 1.84 -13.63
N LEU A 56 -4.50 1.11 -13.33
CA LEU A 56 -5.14 0.20 -14.28
C LEU A 56 -5.80 0.98 -15.43
N SER A 57 -6.47 2.10 -15.16
CA SER A 57 -7.10 2.92 -16.22
C SER A 57 -6.08 3.57 -17.17
N GLY A 58 -4.88 3.89 -16.68
CA GLY A 58 -3.78 4.39 -17.52
C GLY A 58 -3.10 3.30 -18.35
N THR A 59 -3.32 2.03 -18.02
CA THR A 59 -2.77 0.87 -18.71
C THR A 59 -3.89 0.28 -19.56
N ARG A 60 -4.07 0.83 -20.76
CA ARG A 60 -5.04 0.42 -21.79
C ARG A 60 -5.11 -1.11 -21.93
N TYR A 61 -5.98 -1.76 -21.16
CA TYR A 61 -6.58 -3.04 -21.52
C TYR A 61 -7.71 -2.68 -22.49
N ASN A 62 -7.39 -2.70 -23.79
CA ASN A 62 -8.40 -3.02 -24.80
C ASN A 62 -8.83 -4.45 -24.52
N ILE A 63 -10.03 -4.61 -23.97
CA ILE A 63 -10.84 -5.80 -24.23
C ILE A 63 -11.89 -5.35 -25.25
N ASP A 64 -11.51 -5.49 -26.52
CA ASP A 64 -12.48 -5.76 -27.58
C ASP A 64 -12.81 -7.25 -27.54
#